data_AF-A0A7Y0QJV9-F1
#
_entry.id   AF-A0A7Y0QJV9-F1
#
_cell.length_a   1.000
_cell.length_b   1.000
_cell.length_c   1.000
_cell.angle_alpha   90.00
_cell.angle_beta   90.00
_cell.angle_gamma   90.00
#
_symmetry.space_group_name_H-M   'P 1'
#
loop_
_entity.id
_entity.type
_entity.pdbx_description
1 polymer ?
#
loop_
_entity_poly.entity_id
_entity_poly.type
_entity_poly.pdbx_seq_one_letter_code
_entity_poly.pdbx_strand_id
1 'polypeptide(L)'
;STLTRRTSSSGEDLGALVRELAQAAEPLQGKFNGAGRAAFDRFKSETDRIAVDLNGALGAVLTGISGMDRSFTEGDAQMADETRASEGSTSFDAARFGSAKA
;
A
#
# COMPACT_ATOMS: atom_id res chain seq x y z
N SER A 1 6.27 -6.54 -3.74
CA SER A 1 6.57 -6.63 -2.28
C SER A 1 5.59 -7.55 -1.54
N THR A 2 6.04 -8.26 -0.49
CA THR A 2 5.19 -9.07 0.41
C THR A 2 4.13 -8.22 1.11
N LEU A 3 4.42 -6.94 1.38
CA LEU A 3 3.48 -5.99 1.96
C LEU A 3 2.30 -5.73 1.03
N THR A 4 2.56 -5.47 -0.26
CA THR A 4 1.51 -5.29 -1.28
C THR A 4 0.54 -6.46 -1.32
N ARG A 5 1.07 -7.70 -1.34
CA ARG A 5 0.23 -8.91 -1.36
C ARG A 5 -0.64 -9.06 -0.11
N ARG A 6 -0.08 -8.79 1.07
CA ARG A 6 -0.85 -8.84 2.33
C ARG A 6 -1.93 -7.77 2.35
N THR A 7 -1.59 -6.54 1.98
CA THR A 7 -2.55 -5.43 1.95
C THR A 7 -3.70 -5.74 0.97
N SER A 8 -3.40 -6.19 -0.25
CA SER A 8 -4.45 -6.56 -1.22
C SER A 8 -5.39 -7.65 -0.67
N SER A 9 -4.83 -8.75 -0.15
CA SER A 9 -5.61 -9.86 0.41
C SER A 9 -6.50 -9.41 1.58
N SER A 10 -5.94 -8.66 2.54
CA SER A 10 -6.72 -8.19 3.70
C SER A 10 -7.84 -7.23 3.29
N GLY A 11 -7.67 -6.48 2.21
CA GLY A 11 -8.72 -5.62 1.68
C GLY A 11 -9.85 -6.37 0.98
N GLU A 12 -9.52 -7.42 0.22
CA GLU A 12 -10.49 -8.34 -0.36
C GLU A 12 -11.31 -9.04 0.74
N ASP A 13 -10.65 -9.53 1.79
CA ASP A 13 -11.28 -10.17 2.95
C ASP A 13 -12.24 -9.21 3.68
N LEU A 14 -11.81 -7.97 3.92
CA LEU A 14 -12.64 -6.97 4.58
C LEU A 14 -13.87 -6.62 3.74
N GLY A 15 -13.70 -6.47 2.42
CA GLY A 15 -14.81 -6.23 1.50
C GLY A 15 -15.81 -7.40 1.47
N ALA A 16 -15.33 -8.64 1.59
CA ALA A 16 -16.18 -9.82 1.67
C ALA A 16 -16.98 -9.84 3.00
N LEU A 17 -16.32 -9.60 4.13
CA LEU A 17 -16.97 -9.57 5.45
C LEU A 17 -18.06 -8.50 5.54
N VAL A 18 -17.85 -7.33 4.93
CA VAL A 18 -18.88 -6.27 4.94
C VAL A 18 -20.12 -6.67 4.10
N ARG A 19 -19.92 -7.38 2.98
CA ARG A 19 -21.03 -7.92 2.18
C ARG A 19 -21.78 -9.02 2.92
N GLU A 20 -21.05 -9.93 3.58
CA GLU A 20 -21.66 -10.96 4.44
C GLU A 20 -22.48 -10.34 5.57
N LEU A 21 -21.97 -9.28 6.21
CA LEU A 21 -22.69 -8.54 7.24
C LEU A 21 -24.01 -7.97 6.70
N ALA A 22 -23.99 -7.38 5.50
CA ALA A 22 -25.20 -6.85 4.87
C ALA A 22 -26.21 -7.96 4.50
N GLN A 23 -25.74 -9.12 4.01
CA GLN A 23 -26.59 -10.27 3.70
C GLN A 23 -27.19 -10.91 4.95
N ALA A 24 -26.39 -11.09 6.01
CA ALA A 24 -26.85 -11.61 7.29
C ALA A 24 -27.92 -10.72 7.93
N ALA A 25 -27.93 -9.43 7.59
CA ALA A 25 -28.89 -8.46 8.07
C ALA A 25 -30.23 -8.51 7.31
N GLU A 26 -30.29 -8.93 6.04
CA GLU A 26 -31.51 -8.94 5.20
C GLU A 26 -32.74 -9.61 5.85
N PRO A 27 -32.64 -10.78 6.50
CA PRO A 27 -33.77 -11.44 7.17
C PRO A 27 -34.38 -10.60 8.30
N LEU A 28 -33.64 -9.65 8.86
CA LEU A 28 -34.11 -8.76 9.92
C LEU A 28 -34.94 -7.60 9.36
N GLN A 29 -34.76 -7.22 8.10
CA GLN A 29 -35.50 -6.12 7.47
C GLN A 29 -37.02 -6.39 7.45
N GLY A 30 -37.42 -7.65 7.24
CA GLY A 30 -38.83 -8.07 7.29
C GLY A 30 -39.41 -8.20 8.70
N LYS A 31 -38.57 -8.17 9.74
CA LYS A 31 -38.99 -8.22 11.15
C LYS A 31 -39.14 -6.85 11.79
N PHE A 32 -38.61 -5.80 11.15
CA PHE A 32 -38.69 -4.43 11.66
C PHE A 32 -39.78 -3.62 10.93
N ASN A 33 -40.62 -2.94 11.70
CA ASN A 33 -41.66 -2.02 11.21
C ASN A 33 -41.40 -0.59 11.73
N GLY A 34 -41.86 0.43 10.99
CA GLY A 34 -41.74 1.84 11.39
C GLY A 34 -40.29 2.29 11.63
N ALA A 35 -40.00 2.82 12.81
CA ALA A 35 -38.66 3.33 13.17
C ALA A 35 -37.55 2.26 13.11
N GLY A 36 -37.87 0.99 13.35
CA GLY A 36 -36.89 -0.10 13.25
C GLY A 36 -36.44 -0.35 11.81
N ARG A 37 -37.36 -0.25 10.84
CA ARG A 37 -37.05 -0.35 9.41
C ARG A 37 -36.13 0.78 8.97
N ALA A 38 -36.44 2.01 9.39
CA ALA A 38 -35.61 3.18 9.10
C ALA A 38 -34.20 3.08 9.69
N ALA A 39 -34.07 2.58 10.92
CA ALA A 39 -32.76 2.35 11.54
C ALA A 39 -31.95 1.27 10.80
N PHE A 40 -32.62 0.21 10.34
CA PHE A 40 -32.00 -0.84 9.56
C PHE A 40 -31.52 -0.36 8.18
N ASP A 41 -32.37 0.39 7.47
CA ASP A 41 -32.01 0.94 6.15
C ASP A 41 -30.82 1.91 6.28
N ARG A 42 -30.76 2.69 7.37
CA ARG A 42 -29.58 3.50 7.70
C ARG A 42 -28.35 2.65 7.97
N PHE A 43 -28.46 1.60 8.78
CA PHE A 43 -27.36 0.67 9.05
C PHE A 43 -26.79 0.08 7.75
N LYS A 44 -27.66 -0.37 6.83
CA LYS A 44 -27.25 -0.89 5.52
C LYS A 44 -26.50 0.19 4.72
N SER A 45 -27.05 1.40 4.64
CA SER A 45 -26.40 2.51 3.91
C SER A 45 -25.03 2.90 4.48
N GLU A 46 -24.87 2.91 5.80
CA GLU A 46 -23.58 3.19 6.43
C GLU A 46 -22.58 2.05 6.17
N THR A 47 -23.05 0.81 6.22
CA THR A 47 -22.24 -0.38 5.95
C THR A 47 -21.72 -0.37 4.50
N ASP A 48 -22.60 -0.07 3.54
CA ASP A 48 -22.22 0.05 2.13
C ASP A 48 -21.22 1.20 1.91
N ARG A 49 -21.43 2.35 2.57
CA ARG A 49 -20.48 3.48 2.51
C ARG A 49 -19.11 3.10 3.07
N ILE A 50 -19.07 2.47 4.24
CA ILE A 50 -17.83 2.01 4.88
C ILE A 50 -17.08 1.03 3.97
N ALA A 51 -17.77 0.11 3.29
CA ALA A 51 -17.13 -0.77 2.30
C ALA A 51 -16.47 -0.01 1.16
N VAL A 52 -17.15 1.02 0.61
CA VAL A 52 -16.59 1.85 -0.47
C VAL A 52 -15.37 2.62 0.03
N ASP A 53 -15.48 3.26 1.19
CA ASP A 53 -14.41 4.06 1.78
C ASP A 53 -13.16 3.20 2.11
N LEU A 54 -13.38 2.00 2.66
CA LEU A 54 -12.29 1.05 2.94
C LEU A 54 -11.59 0.60 1.66
N ASN A 55 -12.33 0.30 0.60
CA ASN A 55 -11.73 -0.03 -0.70
C ASN A 55 -10.92 1.13 -1.28
N GLY A 56 -11.44 2.36 -1.17
CA GLY A 56 -10.73 3.56 -1.61
C GLY A 56 -9.43 3.80 -0.83
N ALA A 57 -9.50 3.72 0.51
CA ALA A 57 -8.35 3.84 1.40
C ALA A 57 -7.29 2.77 1.12
N LEU A 58 -7.72 1.52 0.88
CA LEU A 58 -6.84 0.43 0.50
C LEU A 58 -6.12 0.70 -0.82
N GLY A 59 -6.85 1.15 -1.84
CA GLY A 59 -6.27 1.51 -3.13
C GLY A 59 -5.20 2.61 -3.01
N ALA A 60 -5.45 3.61 -2.16
CA ALA A 60 -4.48 4.65 -1.85
C ALA A 60 -3.22 4.08 -1.17
N VAL A 61 -3.38 3.18 -0.18
CA VAL A 61 -2.25 2.51 0.49
C VAL A 61 -1.44 1.66 -0.49
N LEU A 62 -2.09 0.87 -1.34
CA LEU A 62 -1.42 0.05 -2.36
C LEU A 62 -0.62 0.91 -3.34
N THR A 63 -1.19 2.03 -3.78
CA THR A 63 -0.52 3.01 -4.64
C THR A 63 0.71 3.60 -3.94
N GLY A 64 0.57 4.00 -2.67
CA GLY A 64 1.68 4.50 -1.86
C GLY A 64 2.80 3.47 -1.68
N ILE A 65 2.46 2.21 -1.38
CA ILE A 65 3.43 1.12 -1.27
C ILE A 65 4.17 0.90 -2.60
N SER A 66 3.45 0.89 -3.72
CA SER A 66 4.05 0.75 -5.04
C SER A 66 4.98 1.93 -5.37
N GLY A 67 4.61 3.15 -4.97
CA GLY A 67 5.45 4.34 -5.13
C GLY A 67 6.73 4.28 -4.29
N MET A 68 6.64 3.79 -3.04
CA MET A 68 7.80 3.59 -2.17
C MET A 68 8.76 2.52 -2.71
N ASP A 69 8.23 1.38 -3.17
CA ASP A 69 9.02 0.27 -3.75
C ASP A 69 9.81 0.73 -4.98
N ARG A 70 9.15 1.52 -5.84
CA ARG A 70 9.78 2.18 -6.98
C ARG A 70 10.86 3.17 -6.57
N SER A 71 10.54 4.09 -5.66
CA SER A 71 11.48 5.12 -5.19
C SER A 71 12.74 4.52 -4.57
N PHE A 72 12.59 3.41 -3.84
CA PHE A 72 13.72 2.70 -3.24
C PHE A 72 14.60 2.06 -4.32
N THR A 73 14.00 1.39 -5.30
CA THR A 73 14.73 0.73 -6.39
C THR A 73 15.45 1.73 -7.30
N GLU A 74 14.78 2.82 -7.65
CA GLU A 74 15.37 3.91 -8.45
C GLU A 74 16.48 4.62 -7.67
N GLY A 75 16.28 4.89 -6.38
CA GLY A 75 17.31 5.49 -5.52
C GLY A 75 18.54 4.61 -5.36
N ASP A 76 18.38 3.29 -5.18
CA ASP A 76 19.50 2.35 -5.09
C ASP A 76 20.32 2.30 -6.39
N ALA A 77 19.64 2.24 -7.54
CA ALA A 77 20.31 2.30 -8.85
C ALA A 77 21.05 3.62 -9.05
N GLN A 78 20.44 4.75 -8.68
CA GLN A 78 21.07 6.07 -8.77
C GLN A 78 22.31 6.15 -7.88
N MET A 79 22.24 5.70 -6.62
CA MET A 79 23.40 5.68 -5.73
C MET A 79 24.53 4.80 -6.27
N ALA A 80 24.21 3.65 -6.86
CA ALA A 80 25.21 2.77 -7.47
C ALA A 80 25.90 3.45 -8.66
N ASP A 81 25.15 4.15 -9.50
CA ASP A 81 25.71 4.87 -10.65
C ASP A 81 26.52 6.09 -10.24
N GLU A 82 26.07 6.86 -9.24
CA GLU A 82 26.83 7.97 -8.65
C GLU A 82 28.13 7.48 -8.00
N THR A 83 28.08 6.35 -7.30
CA THR A 83 29.28 5.73 -6.69
C THR A 83 30.26 5.31 -7.77
N ARG A 84 29.82 4.61 -8.82
CA ARG A 84 30.68 4.21 -9.95
C ARG A 84 31.29 5.41 -10.67
N ALA A 85 30.50 6.46 -10.88
CA ALA A 85 30.97 7.70 -11.50
C ALA A 85 32.04 8.38 -10.62
N SER A 86 31.81 8.44 -9.30
CA SER A 86 32.77 8.97 -8.34
C SER A 86 34.05 8.12 -8.33
N GLU A 87 33.94 6.80 -8.23
CA GLU A 87 35.08 5.87 -8.26
C GLU A 87 35.93 6.06 -9.52
N GLY A 88 35.31 6.12 -10.71
CA GLY A 88 35.99 6.36 -11.97
C GLY A 88 36.62 7.75 -12.10
N SER A 89 36.08 8.76 -11.39
CA SER A 89 36.66 10.11 -11.31
C SER A 89 37.84 10.21 -10.34
N THR A 90 37.99 9.22 -9.44
CA THR A 90 39.12 9.16 -8.51
C THR A 90 40.37 8.72 -9.28
N SER A 91 41.35 9.62 -9.41
CA SER A 91 42.61 9.31 -10.06
C SER A 91 43.48 8.43 -9.15
N PHE A 92 43.52 7.12 -9.43
CA PHE A 92 44.47 6.19 -8.82
C PHE A 92 45.92 6.42 -9.30
N ASP A 93 46.13 7.26 -10.31
CA ASP A 93 47.44 7.56 -10.90
C ASP A 93 48.34 8.37 -9.94
N ALA A 94 47.74 9.11 -9.00
CA ALA A 94 48.46 9.81 -7.92
C ALA A 94 48.99 8.86 -6.82
N ALA A 95 48.56 7.59 -6.79
CA ALA A 95 49.02 6.59 -5.82
C ALA A 95 50.23 5.77 -6.31
N ARG A 96 51.07 6.34 -7.18
CA ARG A 96 52.35 5.74 -7.55
C ARG A 96 53.29 5.82 -6.34
N PHE A 97 53.31 4.76 -5.52
CA PHE A 97 54.28 4.53 -4.42
C PHE A 97 55.71 4.29 -4.93
N GLY A 98 56.17 5.09 -5.90
CA GLY A 98 57.44 4.90 -6.57
C GLY A 98 58.07 6.24 -6.89
N SER A 99 58.62 6.92 -5.88
CA SER A 99 59.80 7.81 -5.97
C SER A 99 60.09 8.46 -4.60
N ALA A 100 60.46 7.66 -3.61
CA ALA A 100 61.35 8.13 -2.55
C ALA A 100 62.66 7.36 -2.73
N LYS A 101 63.48 7.83 -3.67
CA LYS A 101 64.83 7.33 -3.87
C LYS A 101 65.70 7.98 -2.78
N ALA A 102 66.22 7.17 -1.86
CA ALA A 102 67.34 7.50 -0.99
C ALA A 102 68.63 7.67 -1.80
#